data_AF-A0A9P6FNB7-F1
#
_entry.id   AF-A0A9P6FNB7-F1
#
_cell.length_a   1.000
_cell.length_b   1.000
_cell.length_c   1.000
_cell.angle_alpha   90.00
_cell.angle_beta   90.00
_cell.angle_gamma   90.00
#
_symmetry.space_group_name_H-M   'P 1'
#
loop_
_entity.id
_entity.type
_entity.pdbx_description
1 polymer ?
#
loop_
_entity_poly.entity_id
_entity_poly.type
_entity_poly.pdbx_seq_one_letter_code
_entity_poly.pdbx_strand_id
1 'polypeptide(L)'
;NKHDARLFFKYLDPTLGEPLPEKKYGDACELTYNNIVDQVLDEFVLAHAVGWFCKALILRDYTFCWILSVMFEVMEYSLSHQLNNFDECWWDHWILDVLVCNWLGMYLGVKTCEYFEMKQYSWQGLAEIPTLKGKMKRTMQQFTPKSWTKFEWDSTKSFKCYWTVIFILTMFLICELNAFYLKTLLWLPPAHPINVTRIFCYFLFGIPGVREAYQYLHDANCKRFGPQAWLLTGSILTEVLIIFKFGQGEFPDAAPKSVVQFWVGFVTLLISYPIYQFYLLPKYQDHKIKKKLQ
;
A
#
# COMPACT_ATOMS: atom_id res chain seq x y z
N ASN A 1 3.28 24.93 16.61
CA ASN A 1 3.19 25.29 15.17
C ASN A 1 4.05 24.29 14.37
N LYS A 2 4.25 24.41 13.04
CA LYS A 2 5.11 23.47 12.27
C LYS A 2 6.59 23.51 12.68
N HIS A 3 7.11 24.69 12.99
CA HIS A 3 8.49 24.86 13.44
C HIS A 3 8.75 24.14 14.77
N ASP A 4 7.85 24.31 15.74
CA ASP A 4 7.93 23.60 17.03
C ASP A 4 7.85 22.08 16.84
N ALA A 5 7.05 21.60 15.89
CA ALA A 5 6.94 20.18 15.59
C ALA A 5 8.24 19.62 15.00
N ARG A 6 8.93 20.37 14.13
CA ARG A 6 10.28 20.02 13.63
C ARG A 6 11.30 19.99 14.77
N LEU A 7 11.27 21.00 15.65
CA LEU A 7 12.16 21.07 16.81
C LEU A 7 11.89 19.98 17.85
N PHE A 8 10.64 19.50 17.97
CA PHE A 8 10.31 18.41 18.88
C PHE A 8 11.13 17.14 18.59
N PHE A 9 11.44 16.88 17.32
CA PHE A 9 12.27 15.73 16.95
C PHE A 9 13.69 15.80 17.49
N LYS A 10 14.21 16.99 17.84
CA LYS A 10 15.53 17.15 18.51
C LYS A 10 15.59 16.46 19.88
N TYR A 11 14.45 16.25 20.54
CA TYR A 11 14.39 15.50 21.80
C TYR A 11 14.53 13.98 21.59
N LEU A 12 14.22 13.48 20.40
CA LEU A 12 14.35 12.07 20.04
C LEU A 12 15.73 11.78 19.45
N ASP A 13 16.19 12.64 18.54
CA ASP A 13 17.52 12.60 17.96
C ASP A 13 18.03 14.05 17.74
N PRO A 14 19.15 14.45 18.38
CA PRO A 14 19.70 15.80 18.25
C PRO A 14 20.03 16.24 16.82
N THR A 15 20.20 15.31 15.88
CA THR A 15 20.53 15.58 14.46
C THR A 15 19.32 15.99 13.62
N LEU A 16 18.10 15.85 14.15
CA LEU A 16 16.85 16.19 13.45
C LEU A 16 16.47 17.66 13.60
N GLY A 17 15.41 18.09 12.91
CA GLY A 17 14.88 19.45 13.02
C GLY A 17 15.70 20.50 12.26
N GLU A 18 16.50 20.07 11.30
CA GLU A 18 17.25 20.91 10.37
C GLU A 18 16.81 20.62 8.93
N PRO A 19 16.80 21.64 8.04
CA PRO A 19 16.44 21.43 6.64
C PRO A 19 17.30 20.36 5.98
N LEU A 20 16.66 19.43 5.26
CA LEU A 20 17.38 18.41 4.50
C LEU A 20 17.94 19.01 3.21
N PRO A 21 19.10 18.53 2.72
CA PRO A 21 19.61 18.92 1.42
C PRO A 21 18.64 18.46 0.32
N GLU A 22 18.42 19.31 -0.69
CA GLU A 22 17.62 18.94 -1.85
C GLU A 22 18.38 17.86 -2.65
N LYS A 23 17.86 16.63 -2.63
CA LYS A 23 18.30 15.55 -3.54
C LYS A 23 17.45 15.63 -4.80
N LYS A 24 18.11 15.59 -5.94
CA LYS A 24 17.46 15.47 -7.24
C LYS A 24 17.50 14.01 -7.69
N TYR A 25 16.36 13.49 -8.12
CA TYR A 25 16.20 12.06 -8.43
C TYR A 25 16.19 11.82 -9.95
N GLY A 26 15.51 12.67 -10.73
CA GLY A 26 15.35 12.52 -12.19
C GLY A 26 16.31 13.30 -13.11
N ASP A 27 17.41 13.87 -12.61
CA ASP A 27 18.29 14.73 -13.43
C ASP A 27 19.14 13.96 -14.46
N ALA A 28 19.35 12.65 -14.29
CA ALA A 28 20.29 11.85 -15.09
C ALA A 28 19.65 10.56 -15.65
N CYS A 29 18.60 10.71 -16.47
CA CYS A 29 17.84 9.57 -17.02
C CYS A 29 18.46 8.86 -18.22
N GLU A 30 19.67 9.25 -18.64
CA GLU A 30 20.40 8.53 -19.69
C GLU A 30 20.81 7.13 -19.19
N LEU A 31 20.58 6.12 -20.03
CA LEU A 31 20.92 4.71 -19.76
C LEU A 31 22.44 4.47 -19.89
N THR A 32 23.23 5.16 -19.07
CA THR A 32 24.67 4.91 -18.93
C THR A 32 24.93 3.94 -17.77
N TYR A 33 26.04 3.20 -17.83
CA TYR A 33 26.37 2.20 -16.81
C TYR A 33 26.41 2.79 -15.39
N ASN A 34 27.03 3.95 -15.22
CA ASN A 34 27.15 4.59 -13.91
C ASN A 34 25.78 5.01 -13.35
N ASN A 35 24.93 5.63 -14.18
CA ASN A 35 23.59 6.03 -13.76
C ASN A 35 22.74 4.82 -13.35
N ILE A 36 22.81 3.72 -14.11
CA ILE A 36 22.06 2.50 -13.78
C ILE A 36 22.57 1.89 -12.47
N VAL A 37 23.88 1.80 -12.28
CA VAL A 37 24.46 1.22 -11.06
C VAL A 37 24.11 2.06 -9.83
N ASP A 38 24.20 3.39 -9.94
CA ASP A 38 23.90 4.29 -8.82
C ASP A 38 22.42 4.20 -8.40
N GLN A 39 21.50 4.07 -9.35
CA GLN A 39 20.06 3.92 -9.06
C GLN A 39 19.72 2.51 -8.56
N VAL A 40 20.29 1.46 -9.17
CA VAL A 40 20.01 0.06 -8.77
C VAL A 40 20.58 -0.27 -7.39
N LEU A 41 21.66 0.39 -6.98
CA LEU A 41 22.26 0.23 -5.66
C LEU A 41 21.72 1.21 -4.61
N ASP A 42 20.73 2.06 -4.96
CA ASP A 42 20.09 2.92 -3.98
C ASP A 42 19.27 2.08 -2.98
N GLU A 43 19.18 2.56 -1.74
CA GLU A 43 18.47 1.90 -0.64
C GLU A 43 16.97 1.69 -0.96
N PHE A 44 16.44 2.48 -1.89
CA PHE A 44 15.05 2.44 -2.33
C PHE A 44 14.70 1.15 -3.09
N VAL A 45 15.62 0.52 -3.82
CA VAL A 45 15.37 -0.76 -4.52
C VAL A 45 15.02 -1.88 -3.54
N LEU A 46 15.81 -2.01 -2.47
CA LEU A 46 15.53 -2.99 -1.42
C LEU A 46 14.25 -2.63 -0.66
N ALA A 47 14.03 -1.34 -0.38
CA ALA A 47 12.83 -0.87 0.28
C ALA A 47 11.56 -1.16 -0.54
N HIS A 48 11.60 -1.00 -1.87
CA HIS A 48 10.51 -1.36 -2.78
C HIS A 48 10.23 -2.87 -2.73
N ALA A 49 11.25 -3.71 -2.97
CA ALA A 49 11.06 -5.16 -2.96
C ALA A 49 10.52 -5.69 -1.61
N VAL A 50 11.08 -5.22 -0.49
CA VAL A 50 10.61 -5.61 0.86
C VAL A 50 9.23 -5.03 1.15
N GLY A 51 8.98 -3.78 0.77
CA GLY A 51 7.68 -3.13 0.93
C GLY A 51 6.56 -3.87 0.20
N TRP A 52 6.79 -4.29 -1.04
CA TRP A 52 5.84 -5.04 -1.84
C TRP A 52 5.64 -6.47 -1.35
N PHE A 53 6.69 -7.11 -0.84
CA PHE A 53 6.56 -8.35 -0.09
C PHE A 53 5.61 -8.20 1.10
N CYS A 54 5.82 -7.18 1.93
CA CYS A 54 4.97 -6.89 3.09
C CYS A 54 3.52 -6.58 2.70
N LYS A 55 3.30 -5.77 1.64
CA LYS A 55 1.95 -5.46 1.14
C LYS A 55 1.22 -6.69 0.64
N ALA A 56 1.92 -7.59 -0.07
CA ALA A 56 1.34 -8.87 -0.51
C ALA A 56 0.91 -9.76 0.66
N LEU A 57 1.63 -9.75 1.80
CA LEU A 57 1.21 -10.47 3.01
C LEU A 57 -0.04 -9.87 3.67
N ILE A 58 -0.24 -8.56 3.55
CA ILE A 58 -1.41 -7.87 4.08
C ILE A 58 -2.63 -8.08 3.17
N LEU A 59 -2.49 -7.78 1.88
CA LEU A 59 -3.60 -7.79 0.90
C LEU A 59 -3.98 -9.19 0.41
N ARG A 60 -3.02 -10.12 0.42
CA ARG A 60 -3.19 -11.55 0.08
C ARG A 60 -3.88 -11.83 -1.26
N ASP A 61 -3.84 -10.86 -2.17
CA ASP A 61 -4.40 -10.95 -3.51
C ASP A 61 -3.42 -10.32 -4.51
N TYR A 62 -3.03 -11.10 -5.50
CA TYR A 62 -2.02 -10.69 -6.48
C TYR A 62 -2.52 -9.56 -7.40
N THR A 63 -3.79 -9.60 -7.80
CA THR A 63 -4.40 -8.60 -8.68
C THR A 63 -4.47 -7.25 -7.98
N PHE A 64 -4.84 -7.23 -6.72
CA PHE A 64 -4.87 -6.01 -5.89
C PHE A 64 -3.50 -5.38 -5.76
N CYS A 65 -2.47 -6.20 -5.50
CA CYS A 65 -1.11 -5.68 -5.37
C CYS A 65 -0.65 -5.06 -6.71
N TRP A 66 -0.97 -5.67 -7.85
CA TRP A 66 -0.67 -5.09 -9.17
C TRP A 66 -1.39 -3.76 -9.42
N ILE A 67 -2.69 -3.69 -9.12
CA ILE A 67 -3.45 -2.45 -9.26
C ILE A 67 -2.85 -1.37 -8.39
N LEU A 68 -2.53 -1.69 -7.13
CA LEU A 68 -1.91 -0.75 -6.21
C LEU A 68 -0.53 -0.31 -6.71
N SER A 69 0.27 -1.22 -7.28
CA SER A 69 1.61 -0.93 -7.79
C SER A 69 1.57 0.09 -8.90
N VAL A 70 0.74 -0.16 -9.92
CA VAL A 70 0.55 0.79 -11.03
C VAL A 70 -0.09 2.10 -10.54
N MET A 71 -1.03 2.05 -9.61
CA MET A 71 -1.65 3.26 -9.08
C MET A 71 -0.71 4.12 -8.26
N PHE A 72 0.24 3.52 -7.55
CA PHE A 72 1.23 4.29 -6.81
C PHE A 72 2.14 5.07 -7.77
N GLU A 73 2.66 4.46 -8.83
CA GLU A 73 3.42 5.18 -9.87
C GLU A 73 2.62 6.35 -10.47
N VAL A 74 1.33 6.14 -10.73
CA VAL A 74 0.45 7.20 -11.24
C VAL A 74 0.28 8.32 -10.21
N MET A 75 0.25 8.02 -8.91
CA MET A 75 0.25 9.05 -7.87
C MET A 75 1.57 9.83 -7.87
N GLU A 76 2.72 9.17 -8.04
CA GLU A 76 4.02 9.84 -8.11
C GLU A 76 4.11 10.78 -9.30
N TYR A 77 3.79 10.32 -10.52
CA TYR A 77 3.69 11.20 -11.69
C TYR A 77 2.72 12.37 -11.48
N SER A 78 1.61 12.13 -10.78
CA SER A 78 0.61 13.17 -10.53
C SER A 78 1.10 14.21 -9.53
N LEU A 79 1.98 13.83 -8.60
CA LEU A 79 2.42 14.65 -7.46
C LEU A 79 3.88 15.08 -7.55
N SER A 80 4.59 14.76 -8.63
CA SER A 80 5.99 15.19 -8.89
C SER A 80 6.17 16.70 -8.82
N HIS A 81 5.15 17.47 -9.21
CA HIS A 81 5.13 18.93 -9.07
C HIS A 81 5.14 19.43 -7.61
N GLN A 82 4.85 18.58 -6.62
CA GLN A 82 4.86 18.94 -5.19
C GLN A 82 6.10 18.43 -4.46
N LEU A 83 6.63 17.27 -4.87
CA LEU A 83 7.74 16.61 -4.21
C LEU A 83 8.75 16.11 -5.25
N ASN A 84 9.98 16.62 -5.15
CA ASN A 84 11.10 16.16 -6.00
C ASN A 84 11.42 14.67 -5.83
N ASN A 85 10.98 14.06 -4.72
CA ASN A 85 11.07 12.61 -4.49
C ASN A 85 10.29 11.79 -5.52
N PHE A 86 9.26 12.36 -6.15
CA PHE A 86 8.43 11.67 -7.13
C PHE A 86 8.83 12.01 -8.57
N ASP A 87 9.87 12.82 -8.75
CA ASP A 87 10.41 13.18 -10.06
C ASP A 87 11.58 12.25 -10.38
N GLU A 88 11.25 11.02 -10.72
CA GLU A 88 12.19 9.95 -11.06
C GLU A 88 12.18 9.66 -12.57
N CYS A 89 13.14 8.86 -13.02
CA CYS A 89 13.25 8.56 -14.44
C CYS A 89 12.11 7.64 -14.91
N TRP A 90 11.66 7.80 -16.16
CA TRP A 90 10.57 6.98 -16.68
C TRP A 90 10.84 5.47 -16.59
N TRP A 91 12.11 5.06 -16.78
CA TRP A 91 12.53 3.67 -16.70
C TRP A 91 12.67 3.19 -15.26
N ASP A 92 12.87 4.11 -14.31
CA ASP A 92 12.90 3.81 -12.88
C ASP A 92 11.49 3.38 -12.44
N HIS A 93 10.51 4.28 -12.62
CA HIS A 93 9.09 4.03 -12.39
C HIS A 93 8.59 2.70 -12.99
N TRP A 94 8.74 2.54 -14.31
CA TRP A 94 8.06 1.43 -15.00
C TRP A 94 8.88 0.14 -15.05
N ILE A 95 10.21 0.21 -15.17
CA ILE A 95 11.03 -0.98 -15.31
C ILE A 95 11.58 -1.39 -13.95
N LEU A 96 12.30 -0.51 -13.27
CA LEU A 96 12.96 -0.86 -12.01
C LEU A 96 11.94 -1.07 -10.90
N ASP A 97 11.00 -0.14 -10.70
CA ASP A 97 10.02 -0.25 -9.63
C ASP A 97 8.92 -1.23 -9.99
N VAL A 98 8.05 -0.94 -10.97
CA VAL A 98 6.88 -1.80 -11.25
C VAL A 98 7.26 -3.22 -11.66
N LEU A 99 8.14 -3.38 -12.66
CA LEU A 99 8.41 -4.68 -13.27
C LEU A 99 9.47 -5.51 -12.55
N VAL A 100 10.40 -4.88 -11.82
CA VAL A 100 11.48 -5.59 -11.12
C VAL A 100 11.21 -5.63 -9.62
N CYS A 101 11.31 -4.51 -8.91
CA CYS A 101 11.28 -4.47 -7.45
C CYS A 101 9.90 -4.86 -6.90
N ASN A 102 8.85 -4.19 -7.38
CA ASN A 102 7.48 -4.37 -6.94
C ASN A 102 7.02 -5.79 -7.29
N TRP A 103 7.23 -6.21 -8.54
CA TRP A 103 6.90 -7.55 -8.99
C TRP A 103 7.62 -8.65 -8.19
N LEU A 104 8.93 -8.53 -7.97
CA LEU A 104 9.71 -9.50 -7.20
C LEU A 104 9.17 -9.61 -5.77
N GLY A 105 8.96 -8.47 -5.11
CA GLY A 105 8.38 -8.41 -3.76
C GLY A 105 7.00 -9.07 -3.71
N MET A 106 6.10 -8.67 -4.62
CA MET A 106 4.75 -9.25 -4.75
C MET A 106 4.78 -10.76 -4.98
N TYR A 107 5.63 -11.24 -5.90
CA TYR A 107 5.75 -12.65 -6.22
C TYR A 107 6.19 -13.46 -5.01
N LEU A 108 7.24 -13.03 -4.31
CA LEU A 108 7.73 -13.69 -3.10
C LEU A 108 6.69 -13.65 -1.96
N GLY A 109 5.97 -12.53 -1.82
CA GLY A 109 4.93 -12.36 -0.81
C GLY A 109 3.73 -13.27 -1.06
N VAL A 110 3.26 -13.36 -2.31
CA VAL A 110 2.17 -14.27 -2.69
C VAL A 110 2.58 -15.74 -2.52
N LYS A 111 3.81 -16.11 -2.92
CA LYS A 111 4.32 -17.47 -2.67
C LYS A 111 4.40 -17.81 -1.18
N THR A 112 4.72 -16.81 -0.35
CA THR A 112 4.71 -16.96 1.11
C THR A 112 3.28 -17.16 1.64
N CYS A 113 2.30 -16.42 1.10
CA CYS A 113 0.89 -16.63 1.43
C CYS A 113 0.40 -18.04 1.05
N GLU A 114 0.72 -18.52 -0.16
CA GLU A 114 0.38 -19.88 -0.63
C GLU A 114 1.01 -20.95 0.27
N TYR A 115 2.26 -20.74 0.69
CA TYR A 115 2.95 -21.63 1.63
C TYR A 115 2.22 -21.73 2.98
N PHE A 116 1.72 -20.60 3.51
CA PHE A 116 0.97 -20.60 4.77
C PHE A 116 -0.45 -21.14 4.63
N GLU A 117 -1.09 -21.00 3.48
CA GLU A 117 -2.42 -21.56 3.19
C GLU A 117 -2.40 -23.09 3.15
N MET A 118 -1.39 -23.70 2.52
CA MET A 118 -1.27 -25.15 2.38
C MET A 118 -0.69 -25.87 3.61
N LYS A 119 -0.43 -25.16 4.71
CA LYS A 119 0.26 -25.73 5.87
C LYS A 119 -0.67 -26.58 6.73
N GLN A 120 -0.39 -27.89 6.79
CA GLN A 120 -1.02 -28.81 7.74
C GLN A 120 -0.32 -28.76 9.10
N TYR A 121 -1.09 -28.66 10.18
CA TYR A 121 -0.55 -28.67 11.56
C TYR A 121 -0.51 -30.11 12.09
N SER A 122 0.68 -30.55 12.51
CA SER A 122 0.81 -31.76 13.33
C SER A 122 0.51 -31.41 14.78
N TRP A 123 -0.43 -32.15 15.38
CA TRP A 123 -0.82 -32.02 16.78
C TRP A 123 0.07 -32.83 17.73
N GLN A 124 1.18 -33.39 17.25
CA GLN A 124 2.14 -34.14 18.06
C GLN A 124 2.82 -33.25 19.11
N GLY A 125 2.99 -33.82 20.32
CA GLY A 125 3.67 -33.17 21.44
C GLY A 125 5.19 -33.11 21.24
N LEU A 126 5.86 -32.11 21.82
CA LEU A 126 7.33 -31.99 21.71
C LEU A 126 8.08 -33.20 22.29
N ALA A 127 7.48 -33.89 23.27
CA ALA A 127 8.02 -35.10 23.87
C ALA A 127 8.02 -36.31 22.91
N GLU A 128 7.07 -36.33 21.97
CA GLU A 128 6.89 -37.42 21.00
C GLU A 128 7.82 -37.32 19.78
N ILE A 129 8.55 -36.20 19.64
CA ILE A 129 9.47 -35.97 18.53
C ILE A 129 10.88 -36.47 18.92
N PRO A 130 11.40 -37.53 18.27
CA PRO A 130 12.64 -38.16 18.70
C PRO A 130 13.90 -37.36 18.34
N THR A 131 13.82 -36.46 17.35
CA THR A 131 15.00 -35.73 16.85
C THR A 131 15.06 -34.29 17.33
N LEU A 132 16.26 -33.81 17.69
CA LEU A 132 16.49 -32.40 18.07
C LEU A 132 16.11 -31.44 16.94
N LYS A 133 16.43 -31.80 15.68
CA LYS A 133 16.03 -31.03 14.48
C LYS A 133 14.51 -30.95 14.34
N GLY A 134 13.79 -32.03 14.66
CA GLY A 134 12.33 -32.07 14.66
C GLY A 134 11.73 -31.17 15.75
N LYS A 135 12.31 -31.20 16.97
CA LYS A 135 11.90 -30.32 18.08
C LYS A 135 12.12 -28.85 17.71
N MET A 136 13.29 -28.50 17.19
CA MET A 136 13.59 -27.14 16.73
C MET A 136 12.63 -26.69 15.63
N LYS A 137 12.38 -27.53 14.63
CA LYS A 137 11.38 -27.26 13.57
C LYS A 137 10.00 -27.03 14.17
N ARG A 138 9.56 -27.85 15.13
CA ARG A 138 8.25 -27.71 15.79
C ARG A 138 8.13 -26.40 16.56
N THR A 139 9.18 -26.00 17.28
CA THR A 139 9.25 -24.72 18.00
C THR A 139 9.17 -23.56 17.01
N MET A 140 9.94 -23.58 15.92
CA MET A 140 9.87 -22.53 14.89
C MET A 140 8.48 -22.45 14.24
N GLN A 141 7.78 -23.58 14.08
CA GLN A 141 6.42 -23.60 13.56
C GLN A 141 5.37 -22.97 14.51
N GLN A 142 5.67 -22.77 15.80
CA GLN A 142 4.76 -22.06 16.71
C GLN A 142 4.68 -20.55 16.40
N PHE A 143 5.73 -19.99 15.78
CA PHE A 143 5.77 -18.60 15.35
C PHE A 143 5.09 -18.36 14.01
N THR A 144 4.57 -19.40 13.37
CA THR A 144 3.74 -19.26 12.17
C THR A 144 2.26 -19.12 12.54
N PRO A 145 1.44 -18.43 11.73
CA PRO A 145 0.01 -18.25 12.00
C PRO A 145 -0.68 -19.60 12.25
N LYS A 146 -1.78 -19.63 13.02
CA LYS A 146 -2.62 -20.85 13.25
C LYS A 146 -3.47 -21.21 12.03
N SER A 147 -3.90 -20.21 11.27
CA SER A 147 -4.68 -20.36 10.05
C SER A 147 -4.38 -19.18 9.14
N TRP A 148 -4.22 -19.43 7.84
CA TRP A 148 -4.00 -18.39 6.85
C TRP A 148 -5.17 -18.37 5.86
N THR A 149 -5.96 -17.30 5.90
CA THR A 149 -7.12 -17.13 5.04
C THR A 149 -6.69 -16.42 3.76
N LYS A 150 -6.96 -17.03 2.60
CA LYS A 150 -6.89 -16.39 1.29
C LYS A 150 -8.01 -15.38 1.15
N PHE A 151 -7.72 -14.21 0.60
CA PHE A 151 -8.72 -13.17 0.36
C PHE A 151 -9.19 -13.23 -1.09
N GLU A 152 -10.50 -13.32 -1.28
CA GLU A 152 -11.15 -13.26 -2.59
C GLU A 152 -12.05 -12.03 -2.60
N TRP A 153 -11.52 -10.92 -3.09
CA TRP A 153 -12.15 -9.61 -2.93
C TRP A 153 -13.35 -9.35 -3.85
N ASP A 154 -13.52 -10.16 -4.90
CA ASP A 154 -14.73 -10.18 -5.73
C ASP A 154 -15.24 -8.78 -6.14
N SER A 155 -14.31 -7.95 -6.64
CA SER A 155 -14.46 -6.49 -6.79
C SER A 155 -15.69 -6.04 -7.57
N THR A 156 -16.25 -6.87 -8.45
CA THR A 156 -17.41 -6.53 -9.30
C THR A 156 -18.66 -7.37 -9.02
N LYS A 157 -18.67 -8.23 -7.99
CA LYS A 157 -19.84 -9.08 -7.68
C LYS A 157 -21.00 -8.30 -7.07
N SER A 158 -20.71 -7.29 -6.25
CA SER A 158 -21.73 -6.45 -5.63
C SER A 158 -21.29 -5.00 -5.53
N PHE A 159 -22.26 -4.08 -5.46
CA PHE A 159 -22.00 -2.66 -5.26
C PHE A 159 -21.22 -2.38 -3.97
N LYS A 160 -21.50 -3.14 -2.89
CA LYS A 160 -20.78 -3.04 -1.61
C LYS A 160 -19.33 -3.51 -1.75
N CYS A 161 -19.09 -4.63 -2.44
CA CYS A 161 -17.74 -5.13 -2.69
C CYS A 161 -16.93 -4.09 -3.47
N TYR A 162 -17.48 -3.58 -4.58
CA TYR A 162 -16.81 -2.58 -5.43
C TYR A 162 -16.31 -1.37 -4.64
N TRP A 163 -17.20 -0.68 -3.92
CA TRP A 163 -16.81 0.50 -3.15
C TRP A 163 -15.85 0.20 -2.02
N THR A 164 -15.87 -1.02 -1.49
CA THR A 164 -14.93 -1.36 -0.45
C THR A 164 -13.54 -1.67 -0.98
N VAL A 165 -13.45 -2.32 -2.14
CA VAL A 165 -12.18 -2.48 -2.84
C VAL A 165 -11.55 -1.11 -3.11
N ILE A 166 -12.35 -0.17 -3.63
CA ILE A 166 -11.90 1.22 -3.84
C ILE A 166 -11.45 1.83 -2.52
N PHE A 167 -12.23 1.72 -1.44
CA PHE A 167 -11.86 2.24 -0.13
C PHE A 167 -10.53 1.68 0.38
N ILE A 168 -10.31 0.37 0.30
CA ILE A 168 -9.06 -0.26 0.75
C ILE A 168 -7.88 0.22 -0.09
N LEU A 169 -8.01 0.24 -1.42
CA LEU A 169 -6.96 0.75 -2.31
C LEU A 169 -6.63 2.22 -2.01
N THR A 170 -7.65 3.06 -1.81
CA THR A 170 -7.46 4.46 -1.43
C THR A 170 -6.75 4.60 -0.07
N MET A 171 -7.12 3.80 0.94
CA MET A 171 -6.45 3.85 2.25
C MET A 171 -4.96 3.47 2.16
N PHE A 172 -4.61 2.48 1.32
CA PHE A 172 -3.21 2.12 1.07
C PHE A 172 -2.46 3.26 0.37
N LEU A 173 -3.01 3.81 -0.71
CA LEU A 173 -2.38 4.93 -1.43
C LEU A 173 -2.16 6.14 -0.51
N ILE A 174 -3.16 6.49 0.32
CA ILE A 174 -3.01 7.59 1.29
C ILE A 174 -1.93 7.26 2.32
N CYS A 175 -1.89 6.04 2.86
CA CYS A 175 -0.88 5.63 3.82
C CYS A 175 0.55 5.73 3.26
N GLU A 176 0.73 5.39 1.98
CA GLU A 176 2.00 5.49 1.27
C GLU A 176 2.38 6.95 1.02
N LEU A 177 1.48 7.76 0.46
CA LEU A 177 1.71 9.19 0.26
C LEU A 177 2.04 9.89 1.58
N ASN A 178 1.36 9.55 2.66
CA ASN A 178 1.65 10.11 3.98
C ASN A 178 3.11 9.89 4.39
N ALA A 179 3.72 8.75 4.01
CA ALA A 179 5.13 8.49 4.32
C ALA A 179 6.05 9.53 3.67
N PHE A 180 5.77 9.92 2.42
CA PHE A 180 6.54 10.92 1.68
C PHE A 180 6.26 12.35 2.16
N TYR A 181 4.99 12.71 2.37
CA TYR A 181 4.65 14.05 2.83
C TYR A 181 5.15 14.31 4.26
N LEU A 182 4.99 13.36 5.18
CA LEU A 182 5.44 13.55 6.56
C LEU A 182 6.96 13.71 6.65
N LYS A 183 7.73 12.89 5.93
CA LYS A 183 9.19 13.00 5.97
C LYS A 183 9.65 14.36 5.46
N THR A 184 9.05 14.87 4.38
CA THR A 184 9.39 16.18 3.81
C THR A 184 8.96 17.33 4.72
N LEU A 185 7.71 17.32 5.20
CA LEU A 185 7.17 18.40 6.02
C LEU A 185 7.86 18.51 7.40
N LEU A 186 8.31 17.38 7.96
CA LEU A 186 8.94 17.31 9.28
C LEU A 186 10.47 17.27 9.25
N TRP A 187 11.08 17.35 8.07
CA TRP A 187 12.54 17.25 7.88
C TRP A 187 13.14 15.96 8.47
N LEU A 188 12.50 14.83 8.18
CA LEU A 188 13.01 13.50 8.55
C LEU A 188 13.74 12.87 7.36
N PRO A 189 15.02 12.50 7.51
CA PRO A 189 15.74 11.78 6.45
C PRO A 189 15.01 10.48 6.06
N PRO A 190 14.98 10.08 4.78
CA PRO A 190 14.32 8.85 4.34
C PRO A 190 14.77 7.59 5.11
N ALA A 191 16.09 7.41 5.25
CA ALA A 191 16.69 6.28 5.96
C ALA A 191 16.55 6.34 7.50
N HIS A 192 15.97 7.40 8.06
CA HIS A 192 15.94 7.58 9.51
C HIS A 192 15.08 6.49 10.19
N PRO A 193 15.53 5.90 11.32
CA PRO A 193 14.82 4.82 12.00
C PRO A 193 13.36 5.11 12.37
N ILE A 194 12.99 6.38 12.56
CA ILE A 194 11.58 6.78 12.81
C ILE A 194 10.68 6.41 11.62
N ASN A 195 11.13 6.67 10.39
CA ASN A 195 10.36 6.34 9.19
C ASN A 195 10.26 4.83 9.00
N VAL A 196 11.37 4.12 9.19
CA VAL A 196 11.42 2.65 9.12
C VAL A 196 10.51 2.01 10.17
N THR A 197 10.57 2.47 11.42
CA THR A 197 9.73 1.99 12.51
C THR A 197 8.26 2.27 12.23
N ARG A 198 7.92 3.47 11.74
CA ARG A 198 6.55 3.82 11.36
C ARG A 198 6.01 2.86 10.30
N ILE A 199 6.73 2.63 9.21
CA ILE A 199 6.33 1.73 8.13
C ILE A 199 6.19 0.29 8.66
N PHE A 200 7.10 -0.16 9.52
CA PHE A 200 7.03 -1.48 10.14
C PHE A 200 5.81 -1.62 11.06
N CYS A 201 5.46 -0.60 11.83
CA CYS A 201 4.23 -0.58 12.62
C CYS A 201 2.98 -0.67 11.74
N TYR A 202 2.92 0.07 10.63
CA TYR A 202 1.82 -0.04 9.66
C TYR A 202 1.73 -1.43 9.05
N PHE A 203 2.87 -2.09 8.81
CA PHE A 203 2.87 -3.48 8.37
C PHE A 203 2.23 -4.40 9.42
N LEU A 204 2.68 -4.31 10.69
CA LEU A 204 2.17 -5.16 11.77
C LEU A 204 0.68 -4.95 12.05
N PHE A 205 0.20 -3.70 12.05
CA PHE A 205 -1.21 -3.38 12.27
C PHE A 205 -2.07 -3.59 11.01
N GLY A 206 -1.46 -3.47 9.83
CA GLY A 206 -2.09 -3.71 8.54
C GLY A 206 -2.59 -5.15 8.38
N ILE A 207 -1.79 -6.14 8.82
CA ILE A 207 -2.16 -7.57 8.72
C ILE A 207 -3.52 -7.88 9.38
N PRO A 208 -3.73 -7.62 10.69
CA PRO A 208 -5.02 -7.86 11.33
C PRO A 208 -6.08 -6.85 10.88
N GLY A 209 -5.73 -5.59 10.62
CA GLY A 209 -6.69 -4.56 10.20
C GLY A 209 -7.36 -4.88 8.86
N VAL A 210 -6.58 -5.28 7.85
CA VAL A 210 -7.12 -5.67 6.53
C VAL A 210 -7.89 -6.98 6.61
N ARG A 211 -7.49 -7.91 7.49
CA ARG A 211 -8.27 -9.13 7.75
C ARG A 211 -9.63 -8.82 8.36
N GLU A 212 -9.69 -7.95 9.36
CA GLU A 212 -10.94 -7.52 9.99
C GLU A 212 -11.86 -6.82 8.96
N ALA A 213 -11.27 -5.93 8.14
CA ALA A 213 -11.99 -5.31 7.03
C ALA A 213 -12.53 -6.37 6.06
N TYR A 214 -11.73 -7.35 5.64
CA TYR A 214 -12.17 -8.44 4.77
C TYR A 214 -13.35 -9.22 5.38
N GLN A 215 -13.27 -9.58 6.67
CA GLN A 215 -14.32 -10.30 7.38
C GLN A 215 -15.63 -9.53 7.46
N TYR A 216 -15.59 -8.23 7.80
CA TYR A 216 -16.78 -7.37 7.84
C TYR A 216 -17.53 -7.28 6.49
N LEU A 217 -16.82 -7.52 5.40
CA LEU A 217 -17.37 -7.38 4.05
C LEU A 217 -17.96 -8.66 3.52
N HIS A 218 -17.27 -9.78 3.73
CA HIS A 218 -17.62 -11.08 3.16
C HIS A 218 -18.43 -11.97 4.11
N ASP A 219 -18.32 -11.78 5.43
CA ASP A 219 -19.13 -12.51 6.39
C ASP A 219 -20.40 -11.72 6.74
N ALA A 220 -21.56 -12.23 6.29
CA ALA A 220 -22.87 -11.63 6.57
C ALA A 220 -23.20 -11.57 8.08
N ASN A 221 -22.56 -12.40 8.90
CA ASN A 221 -22.74 -12.39 10.36
C ASN A 221 -21.85 -11.35 11.04
N CYS A 222 -20.80 -10.86 10.36
CA CYS A 222 -19.89 -9.88 10.91
C CYS A 222 -20.47 -8.47 10.76
N LYS A 223 -21.04 -7.94 11.86
CA LYS A 223 -21.65 -6.59 11.88
C LYS A 223 -20.72 -5.48 12.34
N ARG A 224 -19.46 -5.77 12.67
CA ARG A 224 -18.49 -4.80 13.19
C ARG A 224 -17.24 -4.79 12.33
N PHE A 225 -16.75 -3.59 12.02
CA PHE A 225 -15.56 -3.40 11.17
C PHE A 225 -14.27 -3.96 11.81
N GLY A 226 -14.22 -4.04 13.13
CA GLY A 226 -13.07 -4.53 13.90
C GLY A 226 -12.23 -3.39 14.50
N PRO A 227 -11.67 -3.57 15.71
CA PRO A 227 -10.91 -2.53 16.38
C PRO A 227 -9.59 -2.18 15.67
N GLN A 228 -8.87 -3.16 15.10
CA GLN A 228 -7.61 -2.90 14.39
C GLN A 228 -7.86 -2.16 13.09
N ALA A 229 -8.93 -2.52 12.37
CA ALA A 229 -9.32 -1.80 11.16
C ALA A 229 -9.65 -0.32 11.48
N TRP A 230 -10.40 -0.05 12.56
CA TRP A 230 -10.68 1.31 13.01
C TRP A 230 -9.43 2.09 13.41
N LEU A 231 -8.53 1.48 14.19
CA LEU A 231 -7.28 2.11 14.62
C LEU A 231 -6.39 2.45 13.43
N LEU A 232 -6.29 1.54 12.45
CA LEU A 232 -5.51 1.75 11.23
C LEU A 232 -6.08 2.92 10.41
N THR A 233 -7.39 2.93 10.15
CA THR A 233 -8.05 4.04 9.46
C THR A 233 -7.87 5.36 10.20
N GLY A 234 -8.09 5.38 11.53
CA GLY A 234 -7.91 6.58 12.35
C GLY A 234 -6.47 7.11 12.32
N SER A 235 -5.48 6.23 12.32
CA SER A 235 -4.06 6.61 12.24
C SER A 235 -3.74 7.26 10.89
N ILE A 236 -4.16 6.65 9.78
CA ILE A 236 -3.96 7.19 8.43
C ILE A 236 -4.62 8.57 8.30
N LEU A 237 -5.87 8.71 8.76
CA LEU A 237 -6.57 9.98 8.71
C LEU A 237 -5.94 11.05 9.60
N THR A 238 -5.40 10.67 10.77
CA THR A 238 -4.70 11.60 11.65
C THR A 238 -3.46 12.17 10.97
N GLU A 239 -2.70 11.34 10.28
CA GLU A 239 -1.53 11.78 9.50
C GLU A 239 -1.93 12.71 8.35
N VAL A 240 -3.02 12.40 7.65
CA VAL A 240 -3.58 13.30 6.62
C VAL A 240 -3.88 14.67 7.22
N LEU A 241 -4.50 14.73 8.40
CA LEU A 241 -4.77 16.00 9.09
C LEU A 241 -3.49 16.76 9.46
N ILE A 242 -2.44 16.04 9.89
CA ILE A 242 -1.12 16.64 10.16
C ILE A 242 -0.53 17.23 8.87
N ILE A 243 -0.58 16.49 7.76
CA ILE A 243 -0.08 16.93 6.46
C ILE A 243 -0.84 18.16 5.97
N PHE A 244 -2.18 18.15 6.03
CA PHE A 244 -2.98 19.33 5.66
C PHE A 244 -2.65 20.55 6.52
N LYS A 245 -2.44 20.35 7.82
CA LYS A 245 -2.09 21.45 8.73
C LYS A 245 -0.70 22.01 8.46
N PHE A 246 0.29 21.16 8.17
CA PHE A 246 1.69 21.57 8.03
C PHE A 246 2.07 21.92 6.58
N GLY A 247 1.34 21.40 5.59
CA GLY A 247 1.56 21.65 4.16
C GLY A 247 1.03 23.00 3.66
N GLN A 248 0.35 23.79 4.51
CA GLN A 248 -0.11 25.13 4.12
C GLN A 248 1.09 26.01 3.74
N GLY A 249 1.12 26.45 2.47
CA GLY A 249 2.17 27.31 1.93
C GLY A 249 3.48 26.60 1.55
N GLU A 250 3.57 25.28 1.66
CA GLU A 250 4.80 24.53 1.26
C GLU A 250 4.77 24.07 -0.20
N PHE A 251 3.59 23.91 -0.80
CA PHE A 251 3.41 23.44 -2.18
C PHE A 251 2.73 24.52 -3.01
N PRO A 252 3.48 25.54 -3.48
CA PRO A 252 2.91 26.67 -4.22
C PRO A 252 2.52 26.30 -5.65
N ASP A 253 3.13 25.25 -6.21
CA ASP A 253 2.91 24.84 -7.59
C ASP A 253 1.54 24.18 -7.75
N ALA A 254 0.75 24.75 -8.67
CA ALA A 254 -0.54 24.19 -9.01
C ALA A 254 -0.38 22.90 -9.83
N ALA A 255 -1.30 21.95 -9.63
CA ALA A 255 -1.32 20.72 -10.40
C ALA A 255 -1.38 21.01 -11.91
N PRO A 256 -0.50 20.39 -12.73
CA PRO A 256 -0.54 20.53 -14.17
C PRO A 256 -1.91 20.19 -14.75
N LYS A 257 -2.35 20.93 -15.79
CA LYS A 257 -3.69 20.73 -16.39
C LYS A 257 -3.91 19.31 -16.89
N SER A 258 -2.86 18.67 -17.41
CA SER A 258 -2.88 17.26 -17.86
C SER A 258 -3.24 16.31 -16.71
N VAL A 259 -2.62 16.50 -15.54
CA VAL A 259 -2.88 15.72 -14.32
C VAL A 259 -4.33 15.93 -13.87
N VAL A 260 -4.80 17.17 -13.83
CA VAL A 260 -6.20 17.48 -13.46
C VAL A 260 -7.19 16.81 -14.41
N GLN A 261 -6.97 16.90 -15.73
CA GLN A 261 -7.83 16.26 -16.73
C GLN A 261 -7.85 14.74 -16.61
N PHE A 262 -6.69 14.13 -16.37
CA PHE A 262 -6.57 12.70 -16.13
C PHE A 262 -7.41 12.26 -14.93
N TRP A 263 -7.26 12.92 -13.77
CA TRP A 263 -8.00 12.57 -12.55
C TRP A 263 -9.50 12.82 -12.67
N VAL A 264 -9.92 13.90 -13.33
CA VAL A 264 -11.35 14.13 -13.61
C VAL A 264 -11.93 12.99 -14.44
N GLY A 265 -11.23 12.57 -15.50
CA GLY A 265 -11.63 11.44 -16.32
C GLY A 265 -11.66 10.13 -15.53
N PHE A 266 -10.60 9.84 -14.78
CA PHE A 266 -10.48 8.65 -13.95
C PHE A 266 -11.60 8.54 -12.91
N VAL A 267 -11.85 9.59 -12.13
CA VAL A 267 -12.92 9.62 -11.12
C VAL A 267 -14.30 9.51 -11.77
N THR A 268 -14.50 10.15 -12.92
CA THR A 268 -15.76 10.02 -13.67
C THR A 268 -16.00 8.56 -14.09
N LEU A 269 -14.96 7.86 -14.57
CA LEU A 269 -15.04 6.43 -14.91
C LEU A 269 -15.28 5.56 -13.68
N LEU A 270 -14.57 5.83 -12.57
CA LEU A 270 -14.71 5.12 -11.31
C LEU A 270 -16.14 5.19 -10.75
N ILE A 271 -16.82 6.34 -10.89
CA ILE A 271 -18.19 6.54 -10.41
C ILE A 271 -19.23 6.01 -11.41
N SER A 272 -19.01 6.19 -12.71
CA SER A 272 -19.95 5.76 -13.76
C SER A 272 -19.99 4.24 -13.94
N TYR A 273 -18.86 3.55 -13.74
CA TYR A 273 -18.76 2.09 -13.85
C TYR A 273 -19.76 1.35 -12.94
N PRO A 274 -19.82 1.57 -11.62
CA PRO A 274 -20.76 0.86 -10.75
C PRO A 274 -22.22 1.21 -11.07
N ILE A 275 -22.52 2.43 -11.54
CA ILE A 275 -23.87 2.81 -11.99
C ILE A 275 -24.26 1.98 -13.21
N TYR A 276 -23.36 1.85 -14.19
CA TYR A 276 -23.59 1.01 -15.36
C TYR A 276 -23.76 -0.46 -14.99
N GLN A 277 -22.79 -1.02 -14.25
CA GLN A 277 -22.70 -2.45 -13.95
C GLN A 277 -23.81 -2.95 -13.03
N PHE A 278 -24.14 -2.20 -11.97
CA PHE A 278 -25.06 -2.66 -10.93
C PHE A 278 -26.49 -2.13 -11.07
N TYR A 279 -26.71 -1.10 -11.90
CA TYR A 279 -28.04 -0.50 -12.08
C TYR A 279 -28.56 -0.56 -13.51
N LEU A 280 -27.79 -0.08 -14.49
CA LEU A 280 -28.26 -0.01 -15.89
C LEU A 280 -28.28 -1.37 -16.57
N LEU A 281 -27.21 -2.16 -16.43
CA LEU A 281 -27.08 -3.47 -17.08
C LEU A 281 -28.14 -4.49 -16.62
N PRO A 282 -28.41 -4.66 -15.31
CA PRO A 282 -29.48 -5.56 -14.85
C PRO A 282 -30.86 -5.13 -15.36
N LYS A 283 -31.16 -3.83 -15.31
CA LYS A 283 -32.42 -3.28 -15.85
C LYS A 283 -32.60 -3.58 -17.34
N TYR A 284 -31.53 -3.44 -18.12
CA TYR A 284 -31.56 -3.75 -19.55
C TYR A 284 -31.79 -5.25 -19.81
N GLN A 285 -31.13 -6.12 -19.04
CA GLN A 285 -31.32 -7.57 -19.12
C GLN A 285 -32.76 -7.98 -18.76
N ASP A 286 -33.33 -7.42 -17.70
CA ASP A 286 -34.72 -7.67 -17.30
C ASP A 286 -35.71 -7.25 -18.39
N HIS A 287 -35.49 -6.08 -19.00
CA HIS A 287 -36.31 -5.60 -20.10
C HIS A 287 -36.22 -6.52 -21.33
N LYS A 288 -35.01 -7.01 -21.65
CA LYS A 288 -34.79 -7.94 -22.76
C LYS A 288 -35.44 -9.31 -22.54
N ILE A 289 -35.43 -9.82 -21.32
CA ILE A 289 -36.11 -11.07 -20.95
C ILE A 289 -37.62 -10.92 -21.07
N LYS A 290 -38.19 -9.84 -20.52
CA LYS A 290 -39.64 -9.56 -20.64
C LYS A 290 -40.09 -9.48 -22.10
N LYS A 291 -39.30 -8.87 -22.98
CA LYS A 291 -39.59 -8.78 -24.41
C LYS A 291 -39.48 -10.13 -25.16
N LYS A 292 -38.71 -11.10 -24.66
CA LYS A 292 -38.61 -12.46 -25.24
C LYS A 292 -39.74 -13.39 -24.80
N LEU A 293 -40.42 -13.08 -23.69
CA LEU A 293 -41.53 -13.85 -23.14
C LEU A 293 -42.90 -13.41 -23.69
N GLN A 294 -42.94 -12.29 -24.43
CA GLN A 294 -44.08 -11.79 -25.20
C GLN A 294 -43.95 -12.21 -26.65
#